data_AF-A0A516TN89-F1
#
_entry.id   AF-A0A516TN89-F1
#
_cell.length_a   1.000
_cell.length_b   1.000
_cell.length_c   1.000
_cell.angle_alpha   90.00
_cell.angle_beta   90.00
_cell.angle_gamma   90.00
#
_symmetry.space_group_name_H-M   'P 1'
#
loop_
_entity.id
_entity.type
_entity.pdbx_description
1 polymer ?
#
loop_
_entity_poly.entity_id
_entity_poly.type
_entity_poly.pdbx_seq_one_letter_code
_entity_poly.pdbx_strand_id
1 'polypeptide(L)'
;MRFDLKKEKISKDLGKNGLIEDREAEGLFVEQTEAPKARTTGIRKGKCINFGECEEAGKITEVPEGAEFVCKACKKPLEEVTRYAARSSRSLFPLIGGIGLVIVAVLALLFVIPLFNGMINGQKGIFKVLESKPSLLQAEEAIKAQIPKGFAFVDIKEKSAVKDQNGQWNLDYEVTVQPQLTLFWVPVGPVLPGKERLEGVPKDLQPWAKSHIKDLLFTLDQEPGMVYYQDQKRTAFEANQPVTLDWKVKAIKQADGGWKFLNEENKFPWAAMPEQTIPGTQKTVLYSAYDLATALRQEDSQWVDLANRLKEIDKQAAQVYMDAKSEVSSPGRKPKYLQPGTGGPTTAAEGAGIGAAGGALIGGLAGGGAGAGWGALGGLILGGLGGGLYSYEKEKKAWRARVAAHNAALRRAAAKAREEKERLLEQYAQELRQMAENRRLALSGVNPIPNPSSQSPQIPASPAPYMPTTSSQPLPPPPFPSNSPASSPSYPQFPGSVPPAEGYGPPPGAPPLPPPPYPQGSSYPPPFAPPPSPPPLVP
;
A
#
# COMPACT_ATOMS: atom_id res chain seq x y z
N MET A 1 43.22 -6.46 19.95
CA MET A 1 43.54 -6.31 18.51
C MET A 1 42.77 -5.09 18.01
N ARG A 2 43.47 -3.98 17.76
CA ARG A 2 42.90 -2.70 17.26
C ARG A 2 43.09 -2.68 15.75
N PHE A 3 42.03 -2.38 15.01
CA PHE A 3 42.11 -2.09 13.57
C PHE A 3 41.64 -0.65 13.34
N ASP A 4 42.59 0.17 12.90
CA ASP A 4 42.40 1.52 12.38
C ASP A 4 41.79 1.45 10.97
N LEU A 5 40.70 2.18 10.75
CA LEU A 5 40.10 2.38 9.43
C LEU A 5 40.51 3.74 8.88
N LYS A 6 41.37 3.70 7.86
CA LYS A 6 41.72 4.82 6.98
C LYS A 6 40.50 5.20 6.14
N LYS A 7 40.04 6.45 6.25
CA LYS A 7 39.10 7.09 5.33
C LYS A 7 39.89 7.67 4.16
N GLU A 8 39.62 7.18 2.95
CA GLU A 8 40.16 7.75 1.71
C GLU A 8 39.03 8.41 0.91
N LYS A 9 39.28 9.67 0.54
CA LYS A 9 38.42 10.57 -0.23
C LYS A 9 38.47 10.16 -1.70
N ILE A 10 37.31 10.01 -2.34
CA ILE A 10 37.20 10.14 -3.80
C ILE A 10 36.01 11.05 -4.10
N SER A 11 36.33 12.23 -4.63
CA SER A 11 35.44 13.23 -5.21
C SER A 11 36.16 13.75 -6.45
N LYS A 12 35.37 14.11 -7.47
CA LYS A 12 35.73 14.71 -8.77
C LYS A 12 36.15 13.71 -9.84
N ASP A 13 35.23 13.42 -10.74
CA ASP A 13 35.31 13.88 -12.13
C ASP A 13 34.11 13.35 -12.92
N LEU A 14 33.38 14.25 -13.59
CA LEU A 14 32.61 14.06 -14.83
C LEU A 14 31.56 15.16 -14.97
N GLY A 15 32.05 16.36 -15.27
CA GLY A 15 31.28 17.41 -15.90
C GLY A 15 32.07 17.88 -17.11
N LYS A 16 31.59 17.57 -18.32
CA LYS A 16 31.77 18.30 -19.59
C LYS A 16 31.43 17.37 -20.74
N ASN A 17 30.28 17.63 -21.36
CA ASN A 17 30.07 17.62 -22.80
C ASN A 17 28.75 18.35 -23.04
N GLY A 18 28.86 19.64 -23.33
CA GLY A 18 27.77 20.41 -23.90
C GLY A 18 27.73 20.20 -25.40
N LEU A 19 26.52 20.21 -25.96
CA LEU A 19 26.22 20.69 -27.31
C LEU A 19 24.70 20.61 -27.49
N ILE A 20 23.95 21.69 -27.29
CA ILE A 20 22.68 21.91 -27.99
C ILE A 20 22.59 23.39 -28.31
N GLU A 21 22.40 23.64 -29.60
CA GLU A 21 22.38 24.91 -30.30
C GLU A 21 21.13 25.73 -29.94
N ASP A 22 21.36 27.03 -29.78
CA ASP A 22 20.34 28.06 -29.84
C ASP A 22 19.74 28.11 -31.25
N ARG A 23 18.41 28.02 -31.34
CA ARG A 23 17.68 28.40 -32.55
C ARG A 23 16.44 29.21 -32.19
N GLU A 24 16.66 30.51 -32.13
CA GLU A 24 15.64 31.54 -32.24
C GLU A 24 14.96 31.44 -33.62
N ALA A 25 13.64 31.48 -33.64
CA ALA A 25 12.84 31.76 -34.82
C ALA A 25 11.54 32.45 -34.36
N GLU A 26 11.65 33.75 -34.09
CA GLU A 26 10.50 34.65 -34.06
C GLU A 26 9.99 34.85 -35.48
N GLY A 27 8.81 34.31 -35.76
CA GLY A 27 8.04 34.56 -36.98
C GLY A 27 6.88 35.49 -36.69
N LEU A 28 7.10 36.79 -36.82
CA LEU A 28 6.08 37.84 -36.91
C LEU A 28 5.15 37.56 -38.11
N PHE A 29 3.93 37.13 -37.86
CA PHE A 29 2.85 37.17 -38.84
C PHE A 29 2.09 38.49 -38.69
N VAL A 30 2.38 39.42 -39.60
CA VAL A 30 1.59 40.64 -39.82
C VAL A 30 0.43 40.26 -40.74
N GLU A 31 -0.77 40.22 -40.18
CA GLU A 31 -2.01 39.98 -40.91
C GLU A 31 -2.41 41.28 -41.64
N GLN A 32 -2.12 41.34 -42.93
CA GLN A 32 -2.50 42.44 -43.82
C GLN A 32 -3.99 42.35 -44.13
N THR A 33 -4.77 43.28 -43.58
CA THR A 33 -6.21 43.40 -43.83
C THR A 33 -6.43 44.06 -45.20
N GLU A 34 -6.77 43.28 -46.23
CA GLU A 34 -7.24 43.81 -47.50
C GLU A 34 -8.73 44.21 -47.41
N ALA A 35 -9.01 45.46 -47.77
CA ALA A 35 -10.37 46.00 -47.84
C ALA A 35 -11.16 45.39 -49.03
N PRO A 36 -12.42 44.94 -48.83
CA PRO A 36 -13.22 44.38 -49.91
C PRO A 36 -13.78 45.47 -50.83
N LYS A 37 -13.55 45.29 -52.13
CA LYS A 37 -14.12 46.04 -53.25
C LYS A 37 -15.65 45.90 -53.30
N ALA A 38 -16.33 47.04 -53.45
CA ALA A 38 -17.77 47.14 -53.66
C ALA A 38 -18.23 46.32 -54.88
N ARG A 39 -19.09 45.32 -54.64
CA ARG A 39 -19.88 44.63 -55.66
C ARG A 39 -21.34 45.05 -55.54
N THR A 40 -21.95 45.20 -56.70
CA THR A 40 -23.33 45.59 -57.01
C THR A 40 -24.39 44.93 -56.11
N THR A 41 -25.28 45.77 -55.61
CA THR A 41 -26.38 45.50 -54.66
C THR A 41 -27.43 44.54 -55.21
N GLY A 42 -27.45 43.28 -54.78
CA GLY A 42 -28.64 42.43 -54.87
C GLY A 42 -29.65 42.78 -53.78
N ILE A 43 -30.94 42.49 -54.00
CA ILE A 43 -31.99 42.62 -52.99
C ILE A 43 -32.45 41.20 -52.64
N ARG A 44 -32.33 40.81 -51.38
CA ARG A 44 -32.79 39.50 -50.86
C ARG A 44 -34.21 39.63 -50.30
N LYS A 45 -35.08 38.65 -50.54
CA LYS A 45 -36.45 38.63 -50.00
C LYS A 45 -36.57 37.60 -48.88
N GLY A 46 -36.93 38.04 -47.68
CA GLY A 46 -37.11 37.19 -46.50
C GLY A 46 -38.49 37.31 -45.89
N LYS A 47 -38.94 36.27 -45.17
CA LYS A 47 -40.21 36.25 -44.43
C LYS A 47 -39.95 36.05 -42.95
N CYS A 48 -40.61 36.81 -42.09
CA CYS A 48 -40.54 36.63 -40.64
C CYS A 48 -41.41 35.43 -40.22
N ILE A 49 -40.82 34.46 -39.54
CA ILE A 49 -41.51 33.24 -39.08
C ILE A 49 -42.03 33.32 -37.63
N ASN A 50 -41.86 34.45 -36.95
CA ASN A 50 -42.30 34.60 -35.56
C ASN A 50 -43.80 34.95 -35.46
N PHE A 51 -44.65 34.00 -35.85
CA PHE A 51 -46.11 34.13 -35.79
C PHE A 51 -46.58 34.22 -34.33
N GLY A 52 -47.27 35.30 -33.98
CA GLY A 52 -47.84 35.53 -32.65
C GLY A 52 -47.18 36.66 -31.86
N GLU A 53 -45.90 36.95 -32.10
CA GLU A 53 -45.15 37.98 -31.36
C GLU A 53 -44.75 39.19 -32.24
N CYS A 54 -44.94 39.09 -33.56
CA CYS A 54 -44.53 40.11 -34.50
C CYS A 54 -45.66 40.43 -35.48
N GLU A 55 -46.05 41.70 -35.59
CA GLU A 55 -47.08 42.16 -36.53
C GLU A 55 -46.66 42.05 -38.01
N GLU A 56 -45.36 41.91 -38.26
CA GLU A 56 -44.79 41.65 -39.59
C GLU A 56 -44.59 40.15 -39.89
N ALA A 57 -45.01 39.27 -38.97
CA ALA A 57 -44.94 37.84 -39.20
C ALA A 57 -45.71 37.45 -40.47
N GLY A 58 -45.03 36.76 -41.37
CA GLY A 58 -45.57 36.32 -42.63
C GLY A 58 -45.53 37.32 -43.80
N LYS A 59 -45.15 38.59 -43.57
CA LYS A 59 -44.94 39.54 -44.67
C LYS A 59 -43.56 39.35 -45.31
N ILE A 60 -43.49 39.51 -46.63
CA ILE A 60 -42.22 39.44 -47.37
C ILE A 60 -41.56 40.82 -47.30
N THR A 61 -40.39 40.88 -46.70
CA THR A 61 -39.57 42.10 -46.60
C THR A 61 -38.34 41.98 -47.49
N GLU A 62 -38.04 43.05 -48.22
CA GLU A 62 -36.87 43.17 -49.08
C GLU A 62 -35.71 43.77 -48.27
N VAL A 63 -34.60 43.02 -48.18
CA VAL A 63 -33.40 43.40 -47.44
C VAL A 63 -32.23 43.56 -48.44
N PRO A 64 -31.56 44.71 -48.47
CA PRO A 64 -30.37 44.89 -49.30
C PRO A 64 -29.29 43.87 -48.95
N GLU A 65 -28.60 43.36 -49.97
CA GLU A 65 -27.45 42.47 -49.79
C GLU A 65 -26.33 43.23 -49.07
N GLY A 66 -25.89 42.70 -47.92
CA GLY A 66 -24.96 43.38 -46.99
C GLY A 66 -25.59 43.91 -45.72
N ALA A 67 -26.92 44.10 -45.66
CA ALA A 67 -27.62 44.38 -44.41
C ALA A 67 -27.92 43.08 -43.64
N GLU A 68 -27.98 43.17 -42.31
CA GLU A 68 -28.35 42.05 -41.43
C GLU A 68 -29.74 41.51 -41.82
N PHE A 69 -29.83 40.20 -42.05
CA PHE A 69 -31.04 39.55 -42.54
C PHE A 69 -32.02 39.26 -41.39
N VAL A 70 -32.48 40.33 -40.74
CA VAL A 70 -33.35 40.32 -39.56
C VAL A 70 -34.62 41.14 -39.78
N CYS A 71 -35.72 40.72 -39.16
CA CYS A 71 -37.00 41.44 -39.21
C CYS A 71 -36.88 42.81 -38.54
N LYS A 72 -37.41 43.86 -39.17
CA LYS A 72 -37.34 45.23 -38.66
C LYS A 72 -38.06 45.39 -37.33
N ALA A 73 -39.20 44.72 -37.16
CA ALA A 73 -40.02 44.81 -35.96
C ALA A 73 -39.45 44.00 -34.78
N CYS A 74 -39.11 42.72 -34.95
CA CYS A 74 -38.76 41.83 -33.84
C CYS A 74 -37.26 41.45 -33.74
N LYS A 75 -36.41 41.92 -34.66
CA LYS A 75 -34.95 41.66 -34.70
C LYS A 75 -34.55 40.17 -34.79
N LYS A 76 -35.49 39.25 -35.06
CA LYS A 76 -35.21 37.83 -35.32
C LYS A 76 -34.78 37.61 -36.78
N PRO A 77 -33.98 36.56 -37.08
CA PRO A 77 -33.56 36.25 -38.44
C PRO A 77 -34.74 35.96 -39.36
N LEU A 78 -34.67 36.42 -40.60
CA LEU A 78 -35.66 36.15 -41.66
C LEU A 78 -35.33 34.83 -42.37
N GLU A 79 -36.35 34.11 -42.82
CA GLU A 79 -36.18 32.92 -43.66
C GLU A 79 -36.23 33.31 -45.14
N GLU A 80 -35.30 32.82 -45.96
CA GLU A 80 -35.18 33.17 -47.38
C GLU A 80 -36.25 32.46 -48.23
N VAL A 81 -36.98 33.22 -49.05
CA VAL A 81 -38.06 32.68 -49.88
C VAL A 81 -37.50 32.28 -51.25
N THR A 82 -37.20 30.99 -51.43
CA THR A 82 -36.81 30.44 -52.73
C THR A 82 -38.04 30.26 -53.64
N ARG A 83 -38.03 30.91 -54.81
CA ARG A 83 -39.11 30.78 -55.80
C ARG A 83 -39.04 29.39 -56.46
N TYR A 84 -39.89 28.46 -56.03
CA TYR A 84 -40.22 27.28 -56.84
C TYR A 84 -41.14 27.73 -58.00
N ALA A 85 -40.59 27.75 -59.21
CA ALA A 85 -41.34 28.03 -60.43
C ALA A 85 -42.25 26.83 -60.78
N ALA A 86 -43.49 26.83 -60.28
CA ALA A 86 -44.54 25.92 -60.72
C ALA A 86 -45.04 26.36 -62.11
N ARG A 87 -44.66 25.61 -63.15
CA ARG A 87 -45.02 25.85 -64.56
C ARG A 87 -46.43 25.28 -64.80
N SER A 88 -47.44 26.14 -64.75
CA SER A 88 -48.84 25.84 -65.09
C SER A 88 -49.02 25.77 -66.61
N SER A 89 -49.29 24.58 -67.16
CA SER A 89 -49.68 24.38 -68.55
C SER A 89 -51.21 24.47 -68.71
N ARG A 90 -51.67 25.38 -69.57
CA ARG A 90 -53.06 25.46 -70.04
C ARG A 90 -53.21 24.85 -71.43
N SER A 91 -54.37 24.23 -71.61
CA SER A 91 -54.89 23.43 -72.72
C SER A 91 -54.98 24.15 -74.07
N LEU A 92 -54.77 23.41 -75.17
CA LEU A 92 -55.39 23.67 -76.47
C LEU A 92 -55.63 22.33 -77.23
N PHE A 93 -56.93 22.08 -77.48
CA PHE A 93 -57.59 21.27 -78.52
C PHE A 93 -57.50 19.73 -78.61
N PRO A 94 -58.64 19.06 -78.91
CA PRO A 94 -58.79 17.60 -78.98
C PRO A 94 -58.83 17.11 -80.42
N LEU A 95 -57.96 16.15 -80.80
CA LEU A 95 -58.22 15.18 -81.90
C LEU A 95 -57.13 14.12 -82.13
N ILE A 96 -56.17 13.94 -81.20
CA ILE A 96 -55.11 12.91 -81.29
C ILE A 96 -55.11 12.04 -80.02
N GLY A 97 -56.31 11.66 -79.55
CA GLY A 97 -56.50 10.99 -78.26
C GLY A 97 -56.25 9.48 -78.23
N GLY A 98 -56.25 8.80 -79.38
CA GLY A 98 -56.14 7.33 -79.42
C GLY A 98 -54.70 6.80 -79.41
N ILE A 99 -53.81 7.43 -80.20
CA ILE A 99 -52.45 6.93 -80.40
C ILE A 99 -51.50 7.43 -79.30
N GLY A 100 -51.71 8.65 -78.80
CA GLY A 100 -50.93 9.19 -77.69
C GLY A 100 -51.12 8.42 -76.39
N LEU A 101 -52.32 7.89 -76.12
CA LEU A 101 -52.60 7.12 -74.91
C LEU A 101 -51.90 5.76 -74.91
N VAL A 102 -51.79 5.11 -76.08
CA VAL A 102 -51.04 3.85 -76.22
C VAL A 102 -49.54 4.09 -76.10
N ILE A 103 -49.01 5.15 -76.72
CA ILE A 103 -47.58 5.49 -76.61
C ILE A 103 -47.21 5.92 -75.19
N VAL A 104 -48.06 6.69 -74.51
CA VAL A 104 -47.86 7.06 -73.10
C VAL A 104 -48.00 5.85 -72.18
N ALA A 105 -48.94 4.93 -72.44
CA ALA A 105 -49.06 3.69 -71.67
C ALA A 105 -47.85 2.77 -71.86
N VAL A 106 -47.33 2.64 -73.08
CA VAL A 106 -46.13 1.83 -73.39
C VAL A 106 -44.86 2.49 -72.84
N LEU A 107 -44.72 3.81 -72.93
CA LEU A 107 -43.60 4.53 -72.30
C LEU A 107 -43.70 4.47 -70.77
N ALA A 108 -44.90 4.56 -70.19
CA ALA A 108 -45.10 4.34 -68.77
C ALA A 108 -44.76 2.89 -68.39
N LEU A 109 -45.15 1.88 -69.18
CA LEU A 109 -44.77 0.49 -68.91
C LEU A 109 -43.25 0.28 -69.02
N LEU A 110 -42.60 0.85 -70.03
CA LEU A 110 -41.16 0.69 -70.27
C LEU A 110 -40.27 1.52 -69.34
N PHE A 111 -40.76 2.64 -68.78
CA PHE A 111 -39.98 3.45 -67.82
C PHE A 111 -40.38 3.22 -66.36
N VAL A 112 -41.66 3.00 -66.07
CA VAL A 112 -42.13 2.85 -64.68
C VAL A 112 -41.90 1.43 -64.16
N ILE A 113 -42.05 0.39 -64.98
CA ILE A 113 -41.79 -1.00 -64.52
C ILE A 113 -40.32 -1.26 -64.17
N PRO A 114 -39.29 -0.79 -64.93
CA PRO A 114 -37.91 -0.92 -64.49
C PRO A 114 -37.58 -0.05 -63.27
N LEU A 115 -38.25 1.10 -63.07
CA LEU A 115 -38.11 1.90 -61.85
C LEU A 115 -38.68 1.20 -60.62
N PHE A 116 -39.81 0.48 -60.76
CA PHE A 116 -40.37 -0.32 -59.67
C PHE A 116 -39.62 -1.64 -59.44
N ASN A 117 -39.20 -2.34 -60.50
CA ASN A 117 -38.36 -3.53 -60.36
C ASN A 117 -36.96 -3.21 -59.82
N GLY A 118 -36.43 -2.02 -60.13
CA GLY A 118 -35.21 -1.47 -59.53
C GLY A 118 -35.37 -1.11 -58.05
N MET A 119 -36.58 -0.77 -57.58
CA MET A 119 -36.85 -0.53 -56.15
C MET A 119 -37.08 -1.82 -55.36
N ILE A 120 -37.70 -2.84 -55.95
CA ILE A 120 -38.03 -4.09 -55.23
C ILE A 120 -36.84 -5.06 -55.21
N ASN A 121 -36.00 -5.08 -56.24
CA ASN A 121 -34.75 -5.86 -56.26
C ASN A 121 -33.50 -5.04 -55.88
N GLY A 122 -33.64 -3.73 -55.67
CA GLY A 122 -32.56 -2.79 -55.31
C GLY A 122 -32.43 -2.52 -53.81
N GLN A 123 -32.70 -3.51 -52.96
CA GLN A 123 -32.53 -3.44 -51.50
C GLN A 123 -31.07 -3.23 -51.03
N LYS A 124 -30.16 -2.82 -51.92
CA LYS A 124 -28.74 -2.57 -51.65
C LYS A 124 -28.28 -1.12 -51.88
N GLY A 125 -29.13 -0.24 -52.43
CA GLY A 125 -28.66 1.06 -52.97
C GLY A 125 -28.91 2.30 -52.11
N ILE A 126 -30.12 2.49 -51.57
CA ILE A 126 -30.55 3.83 -51.11
C ILE A 126 -30.74 3.92 -49.58
N PHE A 127 -31.02 2.79 -48.91
CA PHE A 127 -31.10 2.75 -47.44
C PHE A 127 -29.75 2.52 -46.73
N LYS A 128 -28.64 2.36 -47.47
CA LYS A 128 -27.29 2.38 -46.89
C LYS A 128 -26.90 3.76 -46.33
N VAL A 129 -27.69 4.81 -46.59
CA VAL A 129 -27.41 6.18 -46.19
C VAL A 129 -27.88 6.50 -44.76
N LEU A 130 -28.66 5.62 -44.12
CA LEU A 130 -29.04 5.75 -42.70
C LEU A 130 -28.52 4.59 -41.85
N GLU A 131 -27.33 4.07 -42.16
CA GLU A 131 -26.58 3.33 -41.14
C GLU A 131 -26.19 4.32 -40.05
N SER A 132 -27.00 4.32 -38.98
CA SER A 132 -26.84 5.22 -37.84
C SER A 132 -25.45 5.06 -37.25
N LYS A 133 -24.79 6.19 -36.98
CA LYS A 133 -23.60 6.20 -36.12
C LYS A 133 -24.02 5.89 -34.67
N PRO A 134 -23.12 5.34 -33.84
CA PRO A 134 -23.38 5.25 -32.41
C PRO A 134 -23.72 6.62 -31.82
N SER A 135 -24.67 6.64 -30.90
CA SER A 135 -25.05 7.89 -30.22
C SER A 135 -24.00 8.30 -29.20
N LEU A 136 -23.89 9.60 -28.95
CA LEU A 136 -22.94 10.13 -27.96
C LEU A 136 -23.25 9.63 -26.54
N LEU A 137 -24.53 9.40 -26.21
CA LEU A 137 -24.94 8.80 -24.94
C LEU A 137 -24.44 7.37 -24.76
N GLN A 138 -24.45 6.56 -25.83
CA GLN A 138 -23.90 5.20 -25.79
C GLN A 138 -22.37 5.22 -25.64
N ALA A 139 -21.70 6.17 -26.28
CA ALA A 139 -20.26 6.36 -26.11
C ALA A 139 -19.93 6.80 -24.68
N GLU A 140 -20.73 7.72 -24.10
CA GLU A 140 -20.61 8.18 -22.72
C GLU A 140 -20.76 7.04 -21.70
N GLU A 141 -21.78 6.19 -21.85
CA GLU A 141 -21.97 5.04 -20.98
C GLU A 141 -20.81 4.03 -21.09
N ALA A 142 -20.33 3.80 -22.32
CA ALA A 142 -19.21 2.90 -22.58
C ALA A 142 -17.88 3.41 -21.98
N ILE A 143 -17.60 4.72 -22.01
CA ILE A 143 -16.41 5.28 -21.38
C ILE A 143 -16.53 5.33 -19.86
N LYS A 144 -17.71 5.67 -19.31
CA LYS A 144 -17.95 5.66 -17.85
C LYS A 144 -17.67 4.30 -17.23
N ALA A 145 -17.99 3.21 -17.92
CA ALA A 145 -17.69 1.86 -17.46
C ALA A 145 -16.17 1.54 -17.41
N GLN A 146 -15.34 2.29 -18.13
CA GLN A 146 -13.88 2.09 -18.21
C GLN A 146 -13.09 3.05 -17.30
N ILE A 147 -13.72 4.11 -16.83
CA ILE A 147 -13.11 5.09 -15.93
C ILE A 147 -12.95 4.44 -14.54
N PRO A 148 -11.73 4.43 -13.96
CA PRO A 148 -11.50 3.84 -12.65
C PRO A 148 -12.24 4.62 -11.56
N LYS A 149 -12.56 3.91 -10.46
CA LYS A 149 -13.14 4.53 -9.27
C LYS A 149 -12.28 5.69 -8.79
N GLY A 150 -12.91 6.79 -8.39
CA GLY A 150 -12.22 8.01 -7.96
C GLY A 150 -12.03 9.04 -9.08
N PHE A 151 -12.40 8.73 -10.33
CA PHE A 151 -12.54 9.73 -11.39
C PHE A 151 -14.02 9.97 -11.69
N ALA A 152 -14.40 11.23 -11.80
CA ALA A 152 -15.70 11.67 -12.30
C ALA A 152 -15.60 11.95 -13.80
N PHE A 153 -16.55 11.43 -14.57
CA PHE A 153 -16.72 11.83 -15.95
C PHE A 153 -17.28 13.26 -16.00
N VAL A 154 -16.69 14.13 -16.82
CA VAL A 154 -17.13 15.53 -16.97
C VAL A 154 -17.78 15.76 -18.32
N ASP A 155 -17.11 15.41 -19.41
CA ASP A 155 -17.57 15.71 -20.77
C ASP A 155 -16.96 14.75 -21.82
N ILE A 156 -17.64 14.61 -22.96
CA ILE A 156 -17.16 13.88 -24.15
C ILE A 156 -17.48 14.66 -25.42
N LYS A 157 -16.47 14.90 -26.25
CA LYS A 157 -16.60 15.60 -27.54
C LYS A 157 -16.15 14.70 -28.68
N GLU A 158 -16.97 14.59 -29.72
CA GLU A 158 -16.62 13.85 -30.94
C GLU A 158 -15.62 14.69 -31.77
N LYS A 159 -14.38 14.19 -31.92
CA LYS A 159 -13.35 14.80 -32.78
C LYS A 159 -13.48 14.29 -34.22
N SER A 160 -13.61 12.97 -34.39
CA SER A 160 -13.79 12.37 -35.72
C SER A 160 -14.60 11.07 -35.65
N ALA A 161 -15.30 10.77 -36.75
CA ALA A 161 -16.02 9.53 -36.94
C ALA A 161 -15.83 9.06 -38.38
N VAL A 162 -15.04 8.01 -38.58
CA VAL A 162 -14.72 7.47 -39.90
C VAL A 162 -15.17 6.03 -39.97
N LYS A 163 -16.03 5.72 -40.92
CA LYS A 163 -16.49 4.35 -41.17
C LYS A 163 -15.49 3.60 -42.04
N ASP A 164 -15.12 2.40 -41.62
CA ASP A 164 -14.23 1.52 -42.38
C ASP A 164 -14.98 0.74 -43.49
N GLN A 165 -14.22 0.04 -44.33
CA GLN A 165 -14.77 -0.79 -45.41
C GLN A 165 -15.58 -2.00 -44.89
N ASN A 166 -15.36 -2.39 -43.64
CA ASN A 166 -16.04 -3.51 -42.98
C ASN A 166 -17.37 -3.09 -42.32
N GLY A 167 -17.72 -1.81 -42.39
CA GLY A 167 -18.93 -1.25 -41.78
C GLY A 167 -18.79 -0.90 -40.29
N GLN A 168 -17.58 -1.01 -39.72
CA GLN A 168 -17.24 -0.59 -38.36
C GLN A 168 -16.95 0.91 -38.33
N TRP A 169 -17.24 1.55 -37.19
CA TRP A 169 -16.93 2.96 -36.99
C TRP A 169 -15.64 3.12 -36.19
N ASN A 170 -14.65 3.81 -36.75
CA ASN A 170 -13.50 4.32 -36.02
C ASN A 170 -13.85 5.71 -35.49
N LEU A 171 -13.95 5.83 -34.17
CA LEU A 171 -14.39 7.03 -33.49
C LEU A 171 -13.22 7.58 -32.68
N ASP A 172 -13.04 8.90 -32.74
CA ASP A 172 -12.07 9.62 -31.93
C ASP A 172 -12.83 10.63 -31.06
N TYR A 173 -12.76 10.45 -29.74
CA TYR A 173 -13.41 11.30 -28.77
C TYR A 173 -12.37 12.00 -27.90
N GLU A 174 -12.60 13.28 -27.60
CA GLU A 174 -11.94 13.97 -26.51
C GLU A 174 -12.78 13.82 -25.25
N VAL A 175 -12.26 13.07 -24.28
CA VAL A 175 -12.94 12.80 -23.02
C VAL A 175 -12.30 13.64 -21.93
N THR A 176 -13.11 14.36 -21.16
CA THR A 176 -12.65 15.08 -19.98
C THR A 176 -13.09 14.33 -18.74
N VAL A 177 -12.12 13.95 -17.91
CA VAL A 177 -12.35 13.33 -16.60
C VAL A 177 -11.77 14.20 -15.51
N GLN A 178 -12.29 14.09 -14.29
CA GLN A 178 -11.82 14.86 -13.14
C GLN A 178 -11.62 13.91 -11.96
N PRO A 179 -10.39 13.77 -11.43
CA PRO A 179 -10.16 12.96 -10.24
C PRO A 179 -10.81 13.63 -9.03
N GLN A 180 -11.53 12.86 -8.23
CA GLN A 180 -12.19 13.34 -7.01
C GLN A 180 -11.17 13.58 -5.87
N LEU A 181 -10.05 12.85 -5.90
CA LEU A 181 -8.97 12.91 -4.92
C LEU A 181 -7.62 13.02 -5.64
N THR A 182 -6.61 13.54 -4.95
CA THR A 182 -5.25 13.53 -5.46
C THR A 182 -4.75 12.11 -5.55
N LEU A 183 -4.21 11.75 -6.72
CA LEU A 183 -3.67 10.45 -7.01
C LEU A 183 -2.15 10.54 -7.15
N PHE A 184 -1.45 9.53 -6.65
CA PHE A 184 -0.01 9.43 -6.67
C PHE A 184 0.44 8.17 -7.40
N TRP A 185 1.47 8.32 -8.23
CA TRP A 185 2.30 7.21 -8.67
C TRP A 185 3.24 6.86 -7.53
N VAL A 186 3.07 5.65 -6.97
CA VAL A 186 3.86 5.18 -5.84
C VAL A 186 4.67 3.97 -6.28
N PRO A 187 6.01 4.06 -6.25
CA PRO A 187 6.88 2.92 -6.50
C PRO A 187 6.73 1.86 -5.39
N VAL A 188 6.70 0.60 -5.79
CA VAL A 188 6.62 -0.56 -4.88
C VAL A 188 7.81 -1.47 -5.14
N GLY A 189 8.42 -1.93 -4.05
CA GLY A 189 9.52 -2.89 -4.10
C GLY A 189 9.76 -3.56 -2.74
N PRO A 190 10.74 -4.48 -2.67
CA PRO A 190 11.06 -5.18 -1.44
C PRO A 190 11.67 -4.20 -0.43
N VAL A 191 11.50 -4.44 0.86
CA VAL A 191 12.15 -3.63 1.89
C VAL A 191 13.66 -3.56 1.65
N LEU A 192 14.18 -2.35 1.43
CA LEU A 192 15.60 -2.14 1.17
C LEU A 192 16.45 -2.35 2.44
N PRO A 193 17.68 -2.88 2.31
CA PRO A 193 18.61 -2.97 3.42
C PRO A 193 18.86 -1.60 4.06
N GLY A 194 18.78 -1.51 5.38
CA GLY A 194 18.93 -0.27 6.14
C GLY A 194 17.66 0.58 6.27
N LYS A 195 16.58 0.25 5.55
CA LYS A 195 15.25 0.84 5.76
C LYS A 195 14.37 -0.04 6.68
N GLU A 196 14.91 -1.11 7.27
CA GLU A 196 14.14 -1.99 8.16
C GLU A 196 13.88 -1.31 9.52
N ARG A 197 12.62 -1.28 9.97
CA ARG A 197 12.21 -0.62 11.22
C ARG A 197 12.36 -1.54 12.43
N LEU A 198 13.59 -1.95 12.71
CA LEU A 198 13.90 -2.96 13.73
C LEU A 198 14.27 -2.39 15.11
N GLU A 199 14.07 -1.09 15.33
CA GLU A 199 14.39 -0.43 16.60
C GLU A 199 13.64 -1.05 17.79
N GLY A 200 12.42 -1.54 17.55
CA GLY A 200 11.62 -2.23 18.56
C GLY A 200 12.02 -3.70 18.79
N VAL A 201 12.85 -4.31 17.94
CA VAL A 201 13.17 -5.75 18.03
C VAL A 201 14.38 -5.98 18.95
N PRO A 202 14.34 -6.99 19.85
CA PRO A 202 15.51 -7.39 20.64
C PRO A 202 16.75 -7.60 19.77
N LYS A 203 17.91 -7.07 20.19
CA LYS A 203 19.12 -6.98 19.35
C LYS A 203 19.60 -8.35 18.83
N ASP A 204 19.46 -9.38 19.63
CA ASP A 204 19.80 -10.76 19.31
C ASP A 204 18.82 -11.41 18.30
N LEU A 205 17.60 -10.89 18.20
CA LEU A 205 16.56 -11.33 17.25
C LEU A 205 16.53 -10.52 15.94
N GLN A 206 17.22 -9.37 15.87
CA GLN A 206 17.27 -8.56 14.65
C GLN A 206 17.75 -9.33 13.41
N PRO A 207 18.78 -10.20 13.46
CA PRO A 207 19.18 -10.99 12.30
C PRO A 207 18.07 -11.93 11.80
N TRP A 208 17.36 -12.56 12.73
CA TRP A 208 16.21 -13.43 12.42
C TRP A 208 15.07 -12.63 11.80
N ALA A 209 14.76 -11.45 12.36
CA ALA A 209 13.72 -10.58 11.81
C ALA A 209 14.05 -10.18 10.37
N LYS A 210 15.30 -9.73 10.13
CA LYS A 210 15.79 -9.36 8.79
C LYS A 210 15.59 -10.46 7.75
N SER A 211 15.89 -11.72 8.09
CA SER A 211 15.77 -12.82 7.14
C SER A 211 14.31 -13.18 6.79
N HIS A 212 13.34 -12.78 7.62
CA HIS A 212 11.91 -13.09 7.47
C HIS A 212 11.06 -11.89 7.04
N ILE A 213 11.65 -10.70 6.83
CA ILE A 213 10.92 -9.53 6.29
C ILE A 213 10.25 -9.86 4.95
N LYS A 214 10.89 -10.67 4.11
CA LYS A 214 10.35 -11.13 2.82
C LYS A 214 9.05 -11.93 2.96
N ASP A 215 8.80 -12.49 4.13
CA ASP A 215 7.62 -13.31 4.44
C ASP A 215 6.53 -12.46 5.15
N LEU A 216 6.81 -11.20 5.49
CA LEU A 216 5.86 -10.32 6.18
C LEU A 216 4.90 -9.65 5.19
N LEU A 217 3.63 -9.61 5.56
CA LEU A 217 2.60 -8.94 4.78
C LEU A 217 2.41 -7.49 5.27
N PHE A 218 3.01 -6.53 4.58
CA PHE A 218 2.89 -5.12 4.98
C PHE A 218 1.51 -4.53 4.67
N THR A 219 0.97 -4.81 3.49
CA THR A 219 -0.36 -4.33 3.09
C THR A 219 -1.17 -5.41 2.35
N LEU A 220 -2.49 -5.27 2.42
CA LEU A 220 -3.46 -6.25 1.88
C LEU A 220 -3.62 -6.23 0.36
N ASP A 221 -2.76 -5.55 -0.37
CA ASP A 221 -2.85 -5.40 -1.83
C ASP A 221 -1.50 -5.71 -2.50
N GLN A 222 -0.46 -5.93 -1.70
CA GLN A 222 0.90 -6.20 -2.15
C GLN A 222 1.32 -7.64 -1.87
N GLU A 223 2.38 -8.04 -2.57
CA GLU A 223 3.04 -9.30 -2.29
C GLU A 223 3.80 -9.23 -0.96
N PRO A 224 4.01 -10.37 -0.27
CA PRO A 224 4.81 -10.43 0.94
C PRO A 224 6.21 -9.84 0.73
N GLY A 225 6.66 -9.05 1.70
CA GLY A 225 7.96 -8.38 1.69
C GLY A 225 8.01 -7.07 0.90
N MET A 226 6.93 -6.67 0.23
CA MET A 226 6.87 -5.43 -0.55
C MET A 226 6.34 -4.25 0.27
N VAL A 227 6.91 -3.07 0.05
CA VAL A 227 6.52 -1.80 0.69
C VAL A 227 6.40 -0.68 -0.34
N TYR A 228 5.73 0.39 0.06
CA TYR A 228 5.61 1.62 -0.72
C TYR A 228 6.81 2.53 -0.47
N TYR A 229 7.49 2.96 -1.53
CA TYR A 229 8.53 3.99 -1.43
C TYR A 229 7.89 5.38 -1.41
N GLN A 230 7.36 5.76 -0.25
CA GLN A 230 6.65 7.02 -0.05
C GLN A 230 7.51 8.25 -0.36
N ASP A 231 8.82 8.17 -0.09
CA ASP A 231 9.82 9.20 -0.39
C ASP A 231 9.98 9.46 -1.90
N GLN A 232 9.51 8.54 -2.74
CA GLN A 232 9.65 8.58 -4.19
C GLN A 232 8.30 8.72 -4.90
N LYS A 233 7.21 8.93 -4.16
CA LYS A 233 5.89 9.12 -4.75
C LYS A 233 5.87 10.39 -5.60
N ARG A 234 5.13 10.35 -6.72
CA ARG A 234 4.91 11.52 -7.59
C ARG A 234 3.42 11.78 -7.73
N THR A 235 3.03 13.05 -7.73
CA THR A 235 1.65 13.41 -8.04
C THR A 235 1.34 13.01 -9.48
N ALA A 236 0.35 12.15 -9.65
CA ALA A 236 -0.13 11.72 -10.95
C ALA A 236 -1.20 12.70 -11.45
N PHE A 237 -2.19 12.96 -10.59
CA PHE A 237 -3.33 13.80 -10.88
C PHE A 237 -3.72 14.58 -9.62
N GLU A 238 -3.92 15.90 -9.75
CA GLU A 238 -4.40 16.73 -8.65
C GLU A 238 -5.92 16.64 -8.49
N ALA A 239 -6.41 16.64 -7.26
CA ALA A 239 -7.84 16.60 -6.98
C ALA A 239 -8.58 17.74 -7.70
N ASN A 240 -9.71 17.42 -8.29
CA ASN A 240 -10.58 18.34 -9.00
C ASN A 240 -9.95 19.03 -10.23
N GLN A 241 -8.77 18.59 -10.71
CA GLN A 241 -8.20 19.10 -11.94
C GLN A 241 -8.72 18.32 -13.15
N PRO A 242 -9.44 18.94 -14.10
CA PRO A 242 -9.91 18.23 -15.28
C PRO A 242 -8.71 17.78 -16.14
N VAL A 243 -8.76 16.54 -16.59
CA VAL A 243 -7.78 15.88 -17.45
C VAL A 243 -8.48 15.49 -18.74
N THR A 244 -8.03 16.06 -19.85
CA THR A 244 -8.50 15.73 -21.18
C THR A 244 -7.65 14.61 -21.77
N LEU A 245 -8.30 13.58 -22.32
CA LEU A 245 -7.64 12.46 -22.99
C LEU A 245 -8.32 12.14 -24.31
N ASP A 246 -7.54 11.65 -25.26
CA ASP A 246 -8.06 11.16 -26.53
C ASP A 246 -8.45 9.69 -26.40
N TRP A 247 -9.68 9.37 -26.78
CA TRP A 247 -10.28 8.05 -26.73
C TRP A 247 -10.65 7.59 -28.14
N LYS A 248 -9.76 6.81 -28.74
CA LYS A 248 -9.88 6.21 -30.07
C LYS A 248 -10.46 4.81 -29.98
N VAL A 249 -11.69 4.64 -30.44
CA VAL A 249 -12.45 3.41 -30.20
C VAL A 249 -13.09 2.90 -31.49
N LYS A 250 -13.13 1.58 -31.65
CA LYS A 250 -13.85 0.93 -32.75
C LYS A 250 -15.24 0.54 -32.28
N ALA A 251 -16.29 0.99 -32.95
CA ALA A 251 -17.66 0.64 -32.62
C ALA A 251 -18.24 -0.32 -33.67
N ILE A 252 -18.74 -1.46 -33.19
CA ILE A 252 -19.37 -2.51 -34.01
C ILE A 252 -20.84 -2.62 -33.63
N LYS A 253 -21.71 -2.62 -34.62
CA LYS A 253 -23.15 -2.83 -34.41
C LYS A 253 -23.42 -4.30 -34.10
N GLN A 254 -24.09 -4.56 -32.98
CA GLN A 254 -24.51 -5.89 -32.57
C GLN A 254 -25.83 -6.29 -33.24
N ALA A 255 -26.14 -7.59 -33.21
CA ALA A 255 -27.35 -8.15 -33.85
C ALA A 255 -28.66 -7.64 -33.24
N ASP A 256 -28.64 -7.23 -31.97
CA ASP A 256 -29.73 -6.59 -31.24
C ASP A 256 -29.91 -5.10 -31.60
N GLY A 257 -29.06 -4.56 -32.46
CA GLY A 257 -29.04 -3.14 -32.82
C GLY A 257 -28.25 -2.26 -31.84
N GLY A 258 -27.69 -2.83 -30.78
CA GLY A 258 -26.77 -2.17 -29.84
C GLY A 258 -25.40 -1.90 -30.45
N TRP A 259 -24.57 -1.13 -29.73
CA TRP A 259 -23.19 -0.84 -30.13
C TRP A 259 -22.22 -1.43 -29.12
N LYS A 260 -21.24 -2.19 -29.63
CA LYS A 260 -20.11 -2.66 -28.84
C LYS A 260 -18.88 -1.82 -29.16
N PHE A 261 -18.34 -1.18 -28.13
CA PHE A 261 -17.11 -0.38 -28.22
C PHE A 261 -15.91 -1.26 -27.88
N LEU A 262 -14.99 -1.40 -28.84
CA LEU A 262 -13.74 -2.14 -28.71
C LEU A 262 -12.61 -1.15 -28.45
N ASN A 263 -12.04 -1.22 -27.25
CA ASN A 263 -10.95 -0.37 -26.82
C ASN A 263 -9.61 -1.13 -26.89
N GLU A 264 -9.06 -1.26 -28.10
CA GLU A 264 -7.80 -1.99 -28.33
C GLU A 264 -6.57 -1.09 -28.30
N GLU A 265 -6.72 0.20 -28.61
CA GLU A 265 -5.60 1.11 -28.90
C GLU A 265 -5.40 2.19 -27.82
N ASN A 266 -6.33 2.40 -26.88
CA ASN A 266 -6.18 3.49 -25.92
C ASN A 266 -5.26 3.13 -24.76
N LYS A 267 -4.24 3.96 -24.60
CA LYS A 267 -3.42 4.03 -23.38
C LYS A 267 -3.96 5.16 -22.52
N PHE A 268 -4.89 4.83 -21.62
CA PHE A 268 -5.36 5.81 -20.67
C PHE A 268 -4.22 6.30 -19.77
N PRO A 269 -4.23 7.57 -19.32
CA PRO A 269 -3.14 8.13 -18.54
C PRO A 269 -3.00 7.44 -17.17
N TRP A 270 -4.07 6.88 -16.61
CA TRP A 270 -4.01 6.06 -15.38
C TRP A 270 -3.46 4.63 -15.60
N ALA A 271 -3.31 4.19 -16.84
CA ALA A 271 -2.65 2.93 -17.19
C ALA A 271 -1.22 3.15 -17.70
N ALA A 272 -0.84 4.40 -18.01
CA ALA A 272 0.51 4.78 -18.41
C ALA A 272 1.43 4.70 -17.19
N MET A 273 2.09 3.56 -17.00
CA MET A 273 3.15 3.44 -16.00
C MET A 273 4.29 4.40 -16.38
N PRO A 274 4.70 5.32 -15.48
CA PRO A 274 5.92 6.08 -15.71
C PRO A 274 7.09 5.11 -15.78
N GLU A 275 7.89 5.22 -16.83
CA GLU A 275 9.09 4.41 -17.05
C GLU A 275 10.13 4.82 -16.00
N GLN A 276 10.07 4.19 -14.82
CA GLN A 276 10.97 4.48 -13.71
C GLN A 276 11.97 3.34 -13.52
N THR A 277 13.24 3.67 -13.76
CA THR A 277 14.42 2.87 -13.42
C THR A 277 14.88 3.18 -12.01
N ILE A 278 14.01 3.00 -11.01
CA ILE A 278 14.44 3.07 -9.61
C ILE A 278 15.02 1.71 -9.21
N PRO A 279 16.28 1.63 -8.74
CA PRO A 279 16.89 0.39 -8.31
C PRO A 279 16.03 -0.33 -7.25
N GLY A 280 15.64 -1.57 -7.53
CA GLY A 280 14.81 -2.38 -6.63
C GLY A 280 13.31 -2.12 -6.70
N THR A 281 12.82 -1.15 -7.49
CA THR A 281 11.39 -1.02 -7.76
C THR A 281 10.95 -2.08 -8.75
N GLN A 282 9.88 -2.80 -8.42
CA GLN A 282 9.33 -3.84 -9.30
C GLN A 282 8.11 -3.36 -10.08
N LYS A 283 7.32 -2.46 -9.48
CA LYS A 283 6.12 -1.91 -10.10
C LYS A 283 5.81 -0.53 -9.55
N THR A 284 5.09 0.27 -10.33
CA THR A 284 4.54 1.56 -9.90
C THR A 284 3.03 1.44 -9.92
N VAL A 285 2.37 1.80 -8.83
CA VAL A 285 0.92 1.72 -8.70
C VAL A 285 0.32 3.10 -8.51
N LEU A 286 -0.91 3.27 -9.00
CA LEU A 286 -1.68 4.49 -8.81
C LEU A 286 -2.50 4.37 -7.53
N TYR A 287 -2.29 5.28 -6.59
CA TYR A 287 -2.96 5.27 -5.28
C TYR A 287 -3.56 6.62 -4.96
N SER A 288 -4.75 6.62 -4.36
CA SER A 288 -5.29 7.85 -3.78
C SER A 288 -4.53 8.26 -2.53
N ALA A 289 -4.56 9.55 -2.20
CA ALA A 289 -3.98 10.07 -0.96
C ALA A 289 -4.49 9.31 0.28
N TYR A 290 -5.78 8.99 0.29
CA TYR A 290 -6.45 8.30 1.39
C TYR A 290 -6.04 6.83 1.48
N ASP A 291 -6.04 6.11 0.36
CA ASP A 291 -5.70 4.69 0.32
C ASP A 291 -4.21 4.50 0.67
N LEU A 292 -3.34 5.39 0.19
CA LEU A 292 -1.92 5.36 0.53
C LEU A 292 -1.69 5.59 2.03
N ALA A 293 -2.41 6.53 2.64
CA ALA A 293 -2.32 6.76 4.08
C ALA A 293 -2.80 5.55 4.89
N THR A 294 -3.85 4.87 4.42
CA THR A 294 -4.37 3.64 5.05
C THR A 294 -3.38 2.49 4.92
N ALA A 295 -2.80 2.30 3.73
CA ALA A 295 -1.75 1.34 3.47
C ALA A 295 -0.53 1.55 4.37
N LEU A 296 -0.08 2.80 4.56
CA LEU A 296 1.05 3.11 5.45
C LEU A 296 0.75 2.81 6.92
N ARG A 297 -0.48 3.07 7.39
CA ARG A 297 -0.88 2.68 8.75
C ARG A 297 -0.88 1.17 8.93
N GLN A 298 -1.28 0.41 7.91
CA GLN A 298 -1.21 -1.05 7.93
C GLN A 298 0.26 -1.49 8.00
N GLU A 299 1.13 -0.95 7.16
CA GLU A 299 2.58 -1.23 7.21
C GLU A 299 3.14 -0.97 8.61
N ASP A 300 2.83 0.19 9.20
CA ASP A 300 3.27 0.55 10.56
C ASP A 300 2.78 -0.45 11.61
N SER A 301 1.50 -0.85 11.55
CA SER A 301 0.96 -1.85 12.48
C SER A 301 1.69 -3.20 12.35
N GLN A 302 2.01 -3.64 11.13
CA GLN A 302 2.68 -4.92 10.89
C GLN A 302 4.11 -4.93 11.42
N TRP A 303 4.82 -3.80 11.32
CA TRP A 303 6.13 -3.64 11.96
C TRP A 303 6.04 -3.73 13.49
N VAL A 304 5.05 -3.06 14.08
CA VAL A 304 4.82 -3.08 15.53
C VAL A 304 4.45 -4.48 16.01
N ASP A 305 3.59 -5.18 15.28
CA ASP A 305 3.15 -6.54 15.60
C ASP A 305 4.32 -7.53 15.53
N LEU A 306 5.16 -7.45 14.49
CA LEU A 306 6.41 -8.23 14.39
C LEU A 306 7.31 -8.00 15.62
N ALA A 307 7.53 -6.73 15.98
CA ALA A 307 8.39 -6.39 17.11
C ALA A 307 7.81 -6.88 18.44
N ASN A 308 6.49 -6.74 18.64
CA ASN A 308 5.81 -7.20 19.85
C ASN A 308 5.83 -8.72 19.97
N ARG A 309 5.60 -9.44 18.86
CA ARG A 309 5.66 -10.91 18.85
C ARG A 309 7.06 -11.41 19.21
N LEU A 310 8.11 -10.79 18.69
CA LEU A 310 9.49 -11.16 19.01
C LEU A 310 9.88 -10.83 20.46
N LYS A 311 9.39 -9.70 21.02
CA LYS A 311 9.56 -9.41 22.45
C LYS A 311 8.86 -10.45 23.33
N GLU A 312 7.67 -10.89 22.95
CA GLU A 312 6.93 -11.90 23.70
C GLU A 312 7.65 -13.26 23.66
N ILE A 313 8.19 -13.67 22.52
CA ILE A 313 9.03 -14.88 22.41
C ILE A 313 10.27 -14.77 23.31
N ASP A 314 10.95 -13.62 23.33
CA ASP A 314 12.10 -13.40 24.20
C ASP A 314 11.73 -13.48 25.69
N LYS A 315 10.59 -12.90 26.06
CA LYS A 315 10.05 -12.96 27.43
C LYS A 315 9.69 -14.38 27.84
N GLN A 316 9.08 -15.17 26.95
CA GLN A 316 8.75 -16.58 27.21
C GLN A 316 10.02 -17.41 27.41
N ALA A 317 11.03 -17.22 26.55
CA ALA A 317 12.32 -17.88 26.71
C ALA A 317 13.03 -17.49 28.03
N ALA A 318 12.96 -16.21 28.41
CA ALA A 318 13.50 -15.72 29.68
C ALA A 318 12.76 -16.32 30.89
N GLN A 319 11.44 -16.50 30.81
CA GLN A 319 10.65 -17.16 31.85
C GLN A 319 11.08 -18.62 32.03
N VAL A 320 11.23 -19.38 30.94
CA VAL A 320 11.72 -20.77 30.98
C VAL A 320 13.12 -20.86 31.60
N TYR A 321 13.99 -19.89 31.31
CA TYR A 321 15.29 -19.82 31.97
C TYR A 321 15.16 -19.60 33.49
N MET A 322 14.29 -18.69 33.92
CA MET A 322 14.08 -18.40 35.34
C MET A 322 13.47 -19.59 36.09
N ASP A 323 12.50 -20.27 35.49
CA ASP A 323 11.88 -21.47 36.05
C ASP A 323 12.91 -22.59 36.18
N ALA A 324 13.66 -22.89 35.11
CA ALA A 324 14.72 -23.90 35.14
C ALA A 324 15.87 -23.54 36.08
N LYS A 325 16.17 -22.24 36.26
CA LYS A 325 17.18 -21.77 37.22
C LYS A 325 16.71 -21.93 38.66
N SER A 326 15.42 -21.76 38.94
CA SER A 326 14.85 -21.91 40.28
C SER A 326 14.96 -23.35 40.81
N GLU A 327 14.95 -24.34 39.91
CA GLU A 327 15.19 -25.75 40.23
C GLU A 327 16.66 -26.05 40.58
N VAL A 328 17.59 -25.17 40.20
CA VAL A 328 19.01 -25.37 40.46
C VAL A 328 19.34 -24.98 41.90
N SER A 329 19.62 -25.97 42.74
CA SER A 329 20.10 -25.75 44.10
C SER A 329 21.35 -24.86 44.15
N SER A 330 21.35 -23.87 45.06
CA SER A 330 22.49 -22.99 45.29
C SER A 330 23.72 -23.82 45.67
N PRO A 331 24.93 -23.48 45.14
CA PRO A 331 26.13 -24.12 45.62
C PRO A 331 26.25 -23.75 47.11
N GLY A 332 26.30 -24.76 47.97
CA GLY A 332 26.39 -24.55 49.42
C GLY A 332 27.54 -23.60 49.79
N ARG A 333 27.50 -23.06 51.01
CA ARG A 333 28.49 -22.08 51.50
C ARG A 333 29.91 -22.59 51.28
N LYS A 334 30.79 -21.72 50.77
CA LYS A 334 32.22 -22.02 50.63
C LYS A 334 32.77 -22.40 52.01
N PRO A 335 33.52 -23.50 52.14
CA PRO A 335 34.15 -23.84 53.41
C PRO A 335 35.01 -22.64 53.84
N LYS A 336 34.69 -22.07 55.01
CA LYS A 336 35.49 -20.98 55.58
C LYS A 336 36.86 -21.57 55.90
N TYR A 337 37.93 -20.85 55.55
CA TYR A 337 39.24 -21.16 56.09
C TYR A 337 39.10 -21.19 57.61
N LEU A 338 39.67 -22.20 58.26
CA LEU A 338 39.80 -22.25 59.72
C LEU A 338 40.43 -20.92 60.15
N GLN A 339 39.60 -20.00 60.61
CA GLN A 339 40.07 -18.77 61.21
C GLN A 339 40.61 -19.20 62.57
N PRO A 340 41.92 -19.02 62.85
CA PRO A 340 42.48 -19.45 64.11
C PRO A 340 41.72 -18.73 65.24
N GLY A 341 40.94 -19.48 66.02
CA GLY A 341 40.12 -18.96 67.12
C GLY A 341 38.63 -19.30 67.09
N THR A 342 38.04 -19.75 65.98
CA THR A 342 36.64 -20.21 65.98
C THR A 342 36.60 -21.72 66.17
N GLY A 343 36.43 -22.17 67.42
CA GLY A 343 36.40 -23.58 67.83
C GLY A 343 35.31 -24.39 67.11
N GLY A 344 35.63 -24.92 65.93
CA GLY A 344 34.86 -25.96 65.27
C GLY A 344 35.07 -27.28 66.01
N PRO A 345 34.07 -27.81 66.73
CA PRO A 345 34.23 -29.00 67.54
C PRO A 345 33.82 -30.20 66.71
N THR A 346 34.75 -30.90 66.04
CA THR A 346 34.65 -32.36 65.74
C THR A 346 35.73 -32.92 64.80
N THR A 347 36.24 -32.18 63.82
CA THR A 347 37.24 -32.75 62.86
C THR A 347 38.67 -32.79 63.39
N ALA A 348 39.02 -31.92 64.35
CA ALA A 348 40.30 -32.01 65.06
C ALA A 348 40.36 -33.24 65.98
N ALA A 349 39.22 -33.73 66.51
CA ALA A 349 39.19 -34.90 67.39
C ALA A 349 39.40 -36.22 66.62
N GLU A 350 38.82 -36.34 65.42
CA GLU A 350 39.05 -37.49 64.54
C GLU A 350 40.48 -37.53 63.99
N GLY A 351 41.04 -36.38 63.60
CA GLY A 351 42.45 -36.26 63.19
C GLY A 351 43.45 -36.46 64.33
N ALA A 352 43.12 -36.01 65.54
CA ALA A 352 43.91 -36.24 66.75
C ALA A 352 43.89 -37.71 67.18
N GLY A 353 42.76 -38.41 67.05
CA GLY A 353 42.66 -39.84 67.35
C GLY A 353 43.53 -40.70 66.44
N ILE A 354 43.55 -40.40 65.13
CA ILE A 354 44.37 -41.13 64.16
C ILE A 354 45.86 -40.72 64.27
N GLY A 355 46.15 -39.44 64.49
CA GLY A 355 47.52 -38.94 64.70
C GLY A 355 48.16 -39.41 65.99
N ALA A 356 47.39 -39.55 67.07
CA ALA A 356 47.86 -40.12 68.33
C ALA A 356 48.09 -41.64 68.24
N ALA A 357 47.21 -42.39 67.55
CA ALA A 357 47.39 -43.82 67.33
C ALA A 357 48.60 -44.13 66.42
N GLY A 358 48.79 -43.36 65.34
CA GLY A 358 49.94 -43.47 64.44
C GLY A 358 51.26 -43.00 65.08
N GLY A 359 51.23 -41.90 65.85
CA GLY A 359 52.39 -41.38 66.57
C GLY A 359 52.85 -42.26 67.74
N ALA A 360 51.92 -42.95 68.42
CA ALA A 360 52.25 -43.90 69.47
C ALA A 360 52.89 -45.21 68.94
N LEU A 361 52.48 -45.68 67.76
CA LEU A 361 53.08 -46.85 67.11
C LEU A 361 54.52 -46.57 66.62
N ILE A 362 54.76 -45.39 66.05
CA ILE A 362 56.10 -45.00 65.56
C ILE A 362 57.01 -44.61 66.74
N GLY A 363 56.49 -43.91 67.75
CA GLY A 363 57.22 -43.58 68.98
C GLY A 363 57.55 -44.81 69.84
N GLY A 364 56.73 -45.87 69.77
CA GLY A 364 56.95 -47.13 70.50
C GLY A 364 58.05 -48.02 69.90
N LEU A 365 58.32 -47.93 68.59
CA LEU A 365 59.37 -48.72 67.92
C LEU A 365 60.75 -48.04 67.94
N ALA A 366 60.83 -46.73 68.22
CA ALA A 366 62.08 -45.96 68.14
C ALA A 366 62.74 -45.65 69.50
N GLY A 367 62.13 -45.94 70.64
CA GLY A 367 62.80 -45.74 71.93
C GLY A 367 61.88 -45.93 73.14
N GLY A 368 62.08 -47.02 73.88
CA GLY A 368 61.46 -47.24 75.18
C GLY A 368 61.97 -46.25 76.23
N GLY A 369 61.05 -45.68 77.01
CA GLY A 369 61.34 -44.88 78.21
C GLY A 369 61.33 -43.37 77.95
N ALA A 370 60.35 -42.67 78.55
CA ALA A 370 60.17 -41.20 78.57
C ALA A 370 59.93 -40.44 77.24
N GLY A 371 60.29 -40.99 76.07
CA GLY A 371 60.07 -40.34 74.75
C GLY A 371 58.66 -40.44 74.16
N ALA A 372 57.83 -41.39 74.63
CA ALA A 372 56.50 -41.65 74.10
C ALA A 372 55.50 -40.49 74.33
N GLY A 373 55.68 -39.70 75.39
CA GLY A 373 54.81 -38.55 75.69
C GLY A 373 55.00 -37.38 74.71
N TRP A 374 56.24 -37.12 74.27
CA TRP A 374 56.54 -36.08 73.27
C TRP A 374 56.24 -36.55 71.84
N GLY A 375 56.42 -37.84 71.54
CA GLY A 375 55.99 -38.42 70.25
C GLY A 375 54.47 -38.41 70.06
N ALA A 376 53.69 -38.63 71.13
CA ALA A 376 52.23 -38.50 71.09
C ALA A 376 51.77 -37.04 70.99
N LEU A 377 52.40 -36.11 71.71
CA LEU A 377 52.08 -34.67 71.64
C LEU A 377 52.47 -34.08 70.26
N GLY A 378 53.64 -34.44 69.74
CA GLY A 378 54.12 -34.05 68.41
C GLY A 378 53.27 -34.66 67.28
N GLY A 379 52.88 -35.93 67.40
CA GLY A 379 51.96 -36.62 66.49
C GLY A 379 50.52 -36.07 66.53
N LEU A 380 50.07 -35.57 67.68
CA LEU A 380 48.76 -34.91 67.83
C LEU A 380 48.78 -33.50 67.21
N ILE A 381 49.87 -32.74 67.36
CA ILE A 381 50.01 -31.40 66.76
C ILE A 381 50.23 -31.49 65.24
N LEU A 382 51.14 -32.34 64.76
CA LEU A 382 51.37 -32.55 63.32
C LEU A 382 50.23 -33.31 62.64
N GLY A 383 49.62 -34.30 63.32
CA GLY A 383 48.45 -35.03 62.82
C GLY A 383 47.15 -34.22 62.87
N GLY A 384 46.99 -33.33 63.86
CA GLY A 384 45.88 -32.38 63.95
C GLY A 384 45.97 -31.26 62.91
N LEU A 385 47.17 -30.71 62.68
CA LEU A 385 47.41 -29.72 61.61
C LEU A 385 47.34 -30.35 60.21
N GLY A 386 47.93 -31.54 60.02
CA GLY A 386 47.90 -32.28 58.76
C GLY A 386 46.50 -32.82 58.42
N GLY A 387 45.76 -33.33 59.40
CA GLY A 387 44.37 -33.78 59.25
C GLY A 387 43.40 -32.64 58.95
N GLY A 388 43.59 -31.48 59.57
CA GLY A 388 42.82 -30.26 59.28
C GLY A 388 43.11 -29.69 57.87
N LEU A 389 44.35 -29.76 57.40
CA LEU A 389 44.70 -29.40 56.02
C LEU A 389 44.12 -30.40 55.01
N TYR A 390 44.20 -31.70 55.30
CA TYR A 390 43.64 -32.75 54.44
C TYR A 390 42.10 -32.71 54.37
N SER A 391 41.42 -32.49 55.49
CA SER A 391 39.96 -32.31 55.52
C SER A 391 39.53 -31.04 54.78
N TYR A 392 40.28 -29.95 54.94
CA TYR A 392 40.06 -28.70 54.20
C TYR A 392 40.25 -28.88 52.69
N GLU A 393 41.28 -29.60 52.24
CA GLU A 393 41.48 -29.90 50.82
C GLU A 393 40.36 -30.79 50.24
N LYS A 394 39.90 -31.80 51.00
CA LYS A 394 38.78 -32.67 50.62
C LYS A 394 37.48 -31.89 50.52
N GLU A 395 37.17 -31.03 51.49
CA GLU A 395 36.01 -30.13 51.47
C GLU A 395 36.08 -29.10 50.34
N LYS A 396 37.27 -28.54 50.08
CA LYS A 396 37.51 -27.61 48.97
C LYS A 396 37.30 -28.30 47.62
N LYS A 397 37.75 -29.54 47.45
CA LYS A 397 37.51 -30.34 46.25
C LYS A 397 36.02 -30.67 46.08
N ALA A 398 35.33 -31.06 47.15
CA ALA A 398 33.88 -31.30 47.13
C ALA A 398 33.09 -30.03 46.81
N TRP A 399 33.48 -28.88 47.36
CA TRP A 399 32.88 -27.58 47.05
C TRP A 399 33.10 -27.19 45.58
N ARG A 400 34.31 -27.34 45.05
CA ARG A 400 34.59 -27.11 43.61
C ARG A 400 33.74 -28.02 42.72
N ALA A 401 33.57 -29.29 43.08
CA ALA A 401 32.71 -30.22 42.35
C ALA A 401 31.22 -29.77 42.38
N ARG A 402 30.73 -29.27 43.52
CA ARG A 402 29.37 -28.70 43.64
C ARG A 402 29.20 -27.43 42.82
N VAL A 403 30.18 -26.53 42.82
CA VAL A 403 30.17 -25.31 41.98
C VAL A 403 30.21 -25.67 40.50
N ALA A 404 31.02 -26.65 40.11
CA ALA A 404 31.05 -27.14 38.73
C ALA A 404 29.70 -27.76 38.34
N ALA A 405 29.06 -28.55 39.20
CA ALA A 405 27.74 -29.11 38.98
C ALA A 405 26.65 -28.03 38.89
N HIS A 406 26.71 -27.01 39.76
CA HIS A 406 25.80 -25.85 39.72
C HIS A 406 25.94 -25.06 38.41
N ASN A 407 27.17 -24.75 38.00
CA ASN A 407 27.43 -24.07 36.73
C ASN A 407 27.00 -24.92 35.53
N ALA A 408 27.19 -26.25 35.59
CA ALA A 408 26.68 -27.16 34.56
C ALA A 408 25.15 -27.15 34.50
N ALA A 409 24.47 -27.10 35.64
CA ALA A 409 23.02 -26.99 35.71
C ALA A 409 22.51 -25.64 35.17
N LEU A 410 23.18 -24.53 35.48
CA LEU A 410 22.86 -23.22 34.88
C LEU A 410 23.05 -23.19 33.36
N ARG A 411 24.09 -23.87 32.84
CA ARG A 411 24.27 -24.03 31.39
C ARG A 411 23.16 -24.85 30.76
N ARG A 412 22.70 -25.92 31.43
CA ARG A 412 21.53 -26.71 30.97
C ARG A 412 20.25 -25.89 30.98
N ALA A 413 20.02 -25.07 32.01
CA ALA A 413 18.88 -24.14 32.05
C ALA A 413 18.93 -23.12 30.90
N ALA A 414 20.11 -22.56 30.62
CA ALA A 414 20.30 -21.66 29.48
C ALA A 414 20.12 -22.37 28.12
N ALA A 415 20.56 -23.63 28.00
CA ALA A 415 20.35 -24.42 26.78
C ALA A 415 18.86 -24.68 26.53
N LYS A 416 18.10 -25.11 27.57
CA LYS A 416 16.64 -25.29 27.46
C LYS A 416 15.91 -24.02 27.03
N ALA A 417 16.28 -22.87 27.59
CA ALA A 417 15.69 -21.59 27.21
C ALA A 417 15.99 -21.20 25.75
N ARG A 418 17.18 -21.55 25.23
CA ARG A 418 17.53 -21.34 23.82
C ARG A 418 16.77 -22.28 22.90
N GLU A 419 16.68 -23.56 23.24
CA GLU A 419 15.89 -24.55 22.49
C GLU A 419 14.43 -24.12 22.37
N GLU A 420 13.83 -23.66 23.47
CA GLU A 420 12.44 -23.18 23.45
C GLU A 420 12.29 -21.90 22.63
N LYS A 421 13.24 -20.96 22.74
CA LYS A 421 13.28 -19.75 21.92
C LYS A 421 13.34 -20.08 20.43
N GLU A 422 14.24 -20.98 20.03
CA GLU A 422 14.38 -21.43 18.65
C GLU A 422 13.11 -22.11 18.15
N ARG A 423 12.47 -22.95 18.98
CA ARG A 423 11.19 -23.59 18.66
C ARG A 423 10.09 -22.56 18.39
N LEU A 424 9.94 -21.55 19.25
CA LEU A 424 8.93 -20.50 19.10
C LEU A 424 9.21 -19.62 17.87
N LEU A 425 10.47 -19.33 17.59
CA LEU A 425 10.87 -18.61 16.37
C LEU A 425 10.57 -19.42 15.11
N GLU A 426 10.81 -20.73 15.13
CA GLU A 426 10.51 -21.60 13.98
C GLU A 426 9.00 -21.71 13.73
N GLN A 427 8.19 -21.85 14.79
CA GLN A 427 6.74 -21.79 14.70
C GLN A 427 6.27 -20.47 14.07
N TYR A 428 6.79 -19.35 14.55
CA TYR A 428 6.42 -18.05 14.01
C TYR A 428 6.91 -17.84 12.56
N ALA A 429 8.08 -18.39 12.18
CA ALA A 429 8.53 -18.39 10.79
C ALA A 429 7.57 -19.18 9.88
N GLN A 430 7.06 -20.32 10.34
CA GLN A 430 6.07 -21.10 9.61
C GLN A 430 4.75 -20.35 9.46
N GLU A 431 4.27 -19.68 10.51
CA GLU A 431 3.08 -18.82 10.45
C GLU A 431 3.24 -17.71 9.41
N LEU A 432 4.37 -16.99 9.41
CA LEU A 432 4.66 -15.95 8.43
C LEU A 432 4.67 -16.50 6.99
N ARG A 433 5.33 -17.64 6.75
CA ARG A 433 5.35 -18.27 5.42
C ARG A 433 3.96 -18.70 4.97
N GLN A 434 3.16 -19.28 5.85
CA GLN A 434 1.78 -19.67 5.52
C GLN A 434 0.93 -18.44 5.17
N MET A 435 1.04 -17.35 5.93
CA MET A 435 0.36 -16.10 5.60
C MET A 435 0.82 -15.54 4.25
N ALA A 436 2.13 -15.57 3.98
CA ALA A 436 2.72 -15.14 2.73
C ALA A 436 2.22 -15.97 1.52
N GLU A 437 2.18 -17.30 1.66
CA GLU A 437 1.69 -18.22 0.63
C GLU A 437 0.20 -18.02 0.35
N ASN A 438 -0.62 -17.97 1.40
CA ASN A 438 -2.06 -17.69 1.30
C ASN A 438 -2.32 -16.37 0.57
N ARG A 439 -1.48 -15.36 0.84
CA ARG A 439 -1.58 -14.07 0.16
C ARG A 439 -1.21 -14.16 -1.31
N ARG A 440 -0.11 -14.84 -1.64
CA ARG A 440 0.32 -15.04 -3.04
C ARG A 440 -0.75 -15.76 -3.85
N LEU A 441 -1.43 -16.75 -3.25
CA LEU A 441 -2.57 -17.43 -3.87
C LEU A 441 -3.76 -16.49 -4.07
N ALA A 442 -4.08 -15.64 -3.08
CA ALA A 442 -5.16 -14.67 -3.21
C ALA A 442 -4.90 -13.63 -4.32
N LEU A 443 -3.64 -13.20 -4.50
CA LEU A 443 -3.24 -12.23 -5.52
C LEU A 443 -3.16 -12.81 -6.93
N SER A 444 -2.87 -14.11 -7.08
CA SER A 444 -2.80 -14.75 -8.40
C SER A 444 -4.17 -14.94 -9.05
N GLY A 445 -5.27 -14.57 -8.37
CA GLY A 445 -6.64 -14.77 -8.85
C GLY A 445 -7.09 -16.23 -8.83
N VAL A 446 -6.23 -17.15 -8.35
CA VAL A 446 -6.57 -18.54 -8.10
C VAL A 446 -7.23 -18.59 -6.73
N ASN A 447 -8.55 -18.47 -6.68
CA ASN A 447 -9.33 -18.60 -5.44
C ASN A 447 -8.89 -19.89 -4.73
N PRO A 448 -8.28 -19.81 -3.53
CA PRO A 448 -7.96 -21.01 -2.78
C PRO A 448 -9.29 -21.64 -2.40
N ILE A 449 -9.55 -22.84 -2.92
CA ILE A 449 -10.59 -23.72 -2.39
C ILE A 449 -10.26 -23.85 -0.89
N PRO A 450 -11.16 -23.48 0.03
CA PRO A 450 -10.88 -23.57 1.45
C PRO A 450 -10.58 -25.03 1.77
N ASN A 451 -9.35 -25.32 2.14
CA ASN A 451 -8.91 -26.65 2.53
C ASN A 451 -9.46 -26.92 3.94
N PRO A 452 -10.40 -27.87 4.14
CA PRO A 452 -11.08 -28.07 5.43
C PRO A 452 -10.24 -28.82 6.47
N SER A 453 -8.91 -28.79 6.40
CA SER A 453 -8.00 -29.62 7.21
C SER A 453 -6.91 -28.80 7.89
N SER A 454 -7.32 -27.85 8.73
CA SER A 454 -6.49 -27.32 9.83
C SER A 454 -7.12 -27.74 11.16
N GLN A 455 -7.01 -29.05 11.46
CA GLN A 455 -7.19 -29.53 12.82
C GLN A 455 -6.04 -29.00 13.68
N SER A 456 -6.38 -28.25 14.72
CA SER A 456 -5.46 -27.86 15.78
C SER A 456 -4.83 -29.10 16.43
N PRO A 457 -3.55 -29.08 16.84
CA PRO A 457 -2.93 -30.23 17.50
C PRO A 457 -3.58 -30.47 18.87
N GLN A 458 -4.36 -31.55 18.97
CA GLN A 458 -4.87 -32.06 20.25
C GLN A 458 -3.71 -32.60 21.09
N ILE A 459 -3.67 -32.13 22.34
CA ILE A 459 -2.81 -32.62 23.42
C ILE A 459 -3.21 -34.08 23.73
N PRO A 460 -2.26 -35.04 23.82
CA PRO A 460 -2.59 -36.44 24.10
C PRO A 460 -3.07 -36.63 25.54
N ALA A 461 -4.32 -37.10 25.70
CA ALA A 461 -4.90 -37.51 26.97
C ALA A 461 -4.35 -38.89 27.41
N SER A 462 -4.01 -39.00 28.69
CA SER A 462 -3.58 -40.24 29.36
C SER A 462 -4.67 -41.32 29.34
N PRO A 463 -4.32 -42.63 29.35
CA PRO A 463 -5.30 -43.71 29.29
C PRO A 463 -5.79 -44.12 30.69
N ALA A 464 -7.10 -44.31 30.82
CA ALA A 464 -7.74 -45.02 31.92
C ALA A 464 -8.80 -46.00 31.35
N PRO A 465 -9.13 -47.09 32.07
CA PRO A 465 -9.22 -48.42 31.49
C PRO A 465 -10.64 -48.88 31.09
N TYR A 466 -10.62 -49.89 30.22
CA TYR A 466 -11.70 -50.73 29.70
C TYR A 466 -12.77 -51.17 30.72
N MET A 467 -14.05 -51.04 30.34
CA MET A 467 -15.17 -51.92 30.73
C MET A 467 -16.16 -52.01 29.55
N PRO A 468 -16.86 -53.15 29.35
CA PRO A 468 -17.64 -53.41 28.14
C PRO A 468 -19.11 -52.98 28.28
N THR A 469 -19.69 -52.47 27.19
CA THR A 469 -21.11 -52.10 27.09
C THR A 469 -21.95 -53.20 26.44
N THR A 470 -23.04 -53.58 27.11
CA THR A 470 -24.24 -54.17 26.50
C THR A 470 -25.46 -53.27 26.78
N SER A 471 -26.38 -53.27 25.82
CA SER A 471 -27.81 -52.89 25.94
C SER A 471 -28.22 -51.40 25.96
N SER A 472 -28.60 -50.94 24.78
CA SER A 472 -29.79 -50.14 24.44
C SER A 472 -30.71 -49.59 25.55
N GLN A 473 -30.77 -48.25 25.68
CA GLN A 473 -31.99 -47.44 25.85
C GLN A 473 -31.73 -45.97 25.46
N PRO A 474 -32.73 -45.21 24.96
CA PRO A 474 -32.59 -43.80 24.62
C PRO A 474 -32.79 -42.92 25.86
N LEU A 475 -31.80 -42.08 26.17
CA LEU A 475 -31.86 -41.08 27.25
C LEU A 475 -32.06 -39.66 26.70
N PRO A 476 -32.65 -38.76 27.51
CA PRO A 476 -33.36 -37.54 27.11
C PRO A 476 -32.44 -36.38 26.69
N PRO A 477 -32.96 -35.33 26.05
CA PRO A 477 -32.17 -34.16 25.72
C PRO A 477 -31.60 -33.49 26.99
N PRO A 478 -30.32 -33.07 27.00
CA PRO A 478 -29.72 -32.38 28.13
C PRO A 478 -30.28 -30.96 28.32
N PRO A 479 -30.17 -30.41 29.54
CA PRO A 479 -30.77 -29.13 29.91
C PRO A 479 -30.05 -27.95 29.25
N PHE A 480 -30.82 -26.96 28.82
CA PHE A 480 -30.33 -25.64 28.43
C PHE A 480 -29.66 -24.93 29.63
N PRO A 481 -28.49 -24.32 29.44
CA PRO A 481 -28.17 -23.07 30.09
C PRO A 481 -28.48 -21.93 29.12
N SER A 482 -29.61 -21.28 29.37
CA SER A 482 -29.88 -19.90 29.03
C SER A 482 -28.78 -19.01 29.61
N ASN A 483 -28.10 -18.26 28.74
CA ASN A 483 -27.82 -16.82 28.88
C ASN A 483 -26.85 -16.39 27.78
N SER A 484 -27.41 -15.78 26.72
CA SER A 484 -26.66 -14.85 25.89
C SER A 484 -26.34 -13.59 26.72
N PRO A 485 -25.26 -12.87 26.37
CA PRO A 485 -25.56 -11.57 25.80
C PRO A 485 -24.78 -11.29 24.52
N ALA A 486 -25.54 -10.88 23.52
CA ALA A 486 -25.11 -9.95 22.50
C ALA A 486 -24.73 -8.63 23.18
N SER A 487 -23.61 -8.03 22.80
CA SER A 487 -23.36 -6.59 22.88
C SER A 487 -22.13 -6.24 22.05
N SER A 488 -22.39 -5.61 20.91
CA SER A 488 -21.45 -4.85 20.09
C SER A 488 -20.71 -3.81 20.94
N PRO A 489 -19.42 -3.49 20.66
CA PRO A 489 -18.79 -2.34 21.28
C PRO A 489 -19.47 -1.06 20.78
N SER A 490 -20.23 -0.42 21.67
CA SER A 490 -20.77 0.92 21.48
C SER A 490 -19.61 1.93 21.57
N TYR A 491 -19.54 2.83 20.59
CA TYR A 491 -18.75 4.05 20.67
C TYR A 491 -19.13 4.86 21.92
N PRO A 492 -18.19 5.55 22.57
CA PRO A 492 -18.55 6.53 23.59
C PRO A 492 -19.33 7.68 22.94
N GLN A 493 -20.61 7.81 23.31
CA GLN A 493 -21.38 9.01 23.05
C GLN A 493 -20.83 10.16 23.90
N PHE A 494 -20.55 11.28 23.25
CA PHE A 494 -20.31 12.56 23.90
C PHE A 494 -21.61 13.07 24.53
N PRO A 495 -21.66 13.37 25.84
CA PRO A 495 -22.72 14.18 26.38
C PRO A 495 -22.37 15.66 26.24
N GLY A 496 -23.25 16.39 25.53
CA GLY A 496 -23.78 17.68 25.95
C GLY A 496 -22.79 18.80 26.32
N SER A 497 -22.69 19.75 25.40
CA SER A 497 -22.61 21.21 25.62
C SER A 497 -22.80 21.72 27.06
N VAL A 498 -21.75 22.37 27.59
CA VAL A 498 -21.78 23.28 28.75
C VAL A 498 -21.01 24.57 28.34
N PRO A 499 -21.52 25.78 28.67
CA PRO A 499 -21.05 27.06 28.13
C PRO A 499 -19.65 27.49 28.63
N PRO A 500 -19.00 28.48 27.97
CA PRO A 500 -17.64 28.88 28.30
C PRO A 500 -17.55 29.55 29.68
N ALA A 501 -16.63 29.06 30.50
CA ALA A 501 -16.28 29.66 31.78
C ALA A 501 -15.43 30.92 31.55
N GLU A 502 -16.01 32.05 31.92
CA GLU A 502 -15.32 33.32 32.13
C GLU A 502 -14.26 33.21 33.23
N GLY A 503 -13.13 33.88 33.02
CA GLY A 503 -12.41 34.65 34.04
C GLY A 503 -11.85 33.90 35.25
N TYR A 504 -10.66 33.31 35.11
CA TYR A 504 -9.73 33.19 36.24
C TYR A 504 -8.67 34.29 36.14
N GLY A 505 -8.98 35.44 36.74
CA GLY A 505 -7.96 36.40 37.16
C GLY A 505 -7.33 35.96 38.49
N PRO A 506 -6.04 36.27 38.73
CA PRO A 506 -5.41 35.98 40.01
C PRO A 506 -6.05 36.79 41.15
N PRO A 507 -6.04 36.28 42.39
CA PRO A 507 -6.66 36.95 43.54
C PRO A 507 -6.04 38.33 43.81
N PRO A 508 -6.84 39.33 44.22
CA PRO A 508 -6.33 40.66 44.52
C PRO A 508 -5.41 40.61 45.73
N GLY A 509 -4.16 41.05 45.56
CA GLY A 509 -3.16 41.16 46.65
C GLY A 509 -1.89 40.33 46.46
N ALA A 510 -1.74 39.58 45.36
CA ALA A 510 -0.48 38.92 45.05
C ALA A 510 0.58 39.93 44.56
N PRO A 511 1.77 40.01 45.18
CA PRO A 511 2.87 40.82 44.66
C PRO A 511 3.28 40.32 43.27
N PRO A 512 3.70 41.22 42.35
CA PRO A 512 4.06 40.84 40.99
C PRO A 512 5.20 39.83 41.01
N LEU A 513 5.02 38.73 40.28
CA LEU A 513 6.07 37.74 40.07
C LEU A 513 7.27 38.41 39.37
N PRO A 514 8.51 38.13 39.80
CA PRO A 514 9.70 38.63 39.12
C PRO A 514 9.74 38.11 37.67
N PRO A 515 10.22 38.92 36.71
CA PRO A 515 10.34 38.48 35.32
C PRO A 515 11.23 37.23 35.23
N PRO A 516 10.91 36.28 34.34
CA PRO A 516 11.72 35.10 34.15
C PRO A 516 13.14 35.49 33.69
N PRO A 517 14.19 34.79 34.18
CA PRO A 517 15.55 35.04 33.72
C PRO A 517 15.65 34.76 32.22
N TYR A 518 16.18 35.74 31.48
CA TYR A 518 16.51 35.59 30.07
C TYR A 518 17.42 34.38 29.87
N PRO A 519 17.15 33.51 28.89
CA PRO A 519 18.08 32.45 28.51
C PRO A 519 19.35 33.09 27.93
N GLN A 520 20.40 33.16 28.74
CA GLN A 520 21.75 33.33 28.23
C GLN A 520 22.17 32.02 27.55
N GLY A 521 22.45 32.08 26.24
CA GLY A 521 23.14 31.01 25.53
C GLY A 521 22.42 30.43 24.32
N SER A 522 22.12 31.25 23.31
CA SER A 522 22.03 30.76 21.94
C SER A 522 22.92 31.61 21.05
N SER A 523 24.13 31.14 20.80
CA SER A 523 25.00 31.65 19.75
C SER A 523 24.32 31.41 18.40
N TYR A 524 23.74 32.47 17.85
CA TYR A 524 23.31 32.49 16.45
C TYR A 524 24.55 32.28 15.56
N PRO A 525 24.49 31.39 14.56
CA PRO A 525 25.52 31.38 13.52
C PRO A 525 25.47 32.71 12.75
N PRO A 526 26.62 33.28 12.34
CA PRO A 526 26.64 34.53 11.60
C PRO A 526 25.89 34.37 10.26
N PRO A 527 25.26 35.44 9.75
CA PRO A 527 24.63 35.43 8.45
C PRO A 527 25.66 35.10 7.36
N PHE A 528 25.28 34.20 6.45
CA PHE A 528 26.09 33.84 5.28
C PHE A 528 26.44 35.10 4.49
N ALA A 529 27.74 35.29 4.23
CA ALA A 529 28.22 36.31 3.31
C ALA A 529 27.61 36.09 1.91
N PRO A 530 27.22 37.15 1.20
CA PRO A 530 26.77 37.05 -0.18
C PRO A 530 27.90 36.48 -1.08
N PRO A 531 27.56 35.71 -2.11
CA PRO A 531 28.55 35.16 -3.03
C PRO A 531 29.31 36.29 -3.74
N PRO A 532 30.62 36.12 -4.00
CA PRO A 532 31.42 37.12 -4.69
C PRO A 532 30.90 37.34 -6.12
N SER A 533 30.90 38.61 -6.53
CA SER A 533 30.56 39.03 -7.89
C SER A 533 31.48 38.33 -8.90
N PRO A 534 30.96 37.89 -10.06
CA PRO A 534 31.79 37.32 -11.11
C PRO A 534 32.80 38.36 -11.62
N PRO A 535 34.03 37.95 -11.99
CA PRO A 535 35.03 38.86 -12.50
C PRO A 535 34.57 39.49 -13.82
N PRO A 536 34.94 40.75 -14.09
CA PRO A 536 34.65 41.39 -15.35
C PRO A 536 35.31 40.62 -16.50
N LEU A 537 34.54 40.36 -17.54
CA LEU A 537 35.03 39.88 -18.82
C LEU A 537 36.01 40.92 -19.37
N VAL A 538 37.29 40.54 -19.44
CA VAL A 538 38.32 41.31 -20.14
C VAL A 538 38.08 41.09 -21.65
N PRO A 539 38.08 42.16 -22.46
CA PRO A 539 37.84 42.09 -23.91
C PRO A 539 38.90 41.32 -24.68
#